data_AF-A0A925TVS3-F1
#
_entry.id   AF-A0A925TVS3-F1
#
_cell.length_a   1.000
_cell.length_b   1.000
_cell.length_c   1.000
_cell.angle_alpha   90.00
_cell.angle_beta   90.00
_cell.angle_gamma   90.00
#
_symmetry.space_group_name_H-M   'P 1'
#
loop_
_entity.id
_entity.type
_entity.pdbx_description
1 polymer ?
#
loop_
_entity_poly.entity_id
_entity_poly.type
_entity_poly.pdbx_seq_one_letter_code
_entity_poly.pdbx_strand_id
1 'polypeptide(L)'
;MKKSIYTLFLMIAGSTIITTDCFAQANTTLSNLISPTAVNQHLLSDIDNTKDLGSSTKSWKDIYLDGFLYLDGSKFISNYGGVNNVFIGNQAGNSSTTGAENTMLGSNAGFSLSSGYDNTFIGSFTGYLNSSGHDNTFIGKNAGNKNTSGNYNTFLGSAAGYYNTIGYNNTSVGHNALQDNTSGANNTATGYNALAGNTSGDFNAAFGNTALLWNSTGVQNSACGAEALYFNTTGSYNSAFGNGSLWHNTTGGYNSACGEDALFNNTTGEKNTAIGNQAGLANTTADYGTFVGFDAGGSNSTGSQNTYLGYSAEGSSGTYTNVVGIGYQITNTASNQARIGNSSTTSIGGYASWSNISDGRFKKNVKEEVAGLAFINKLRPVTYTLDIHATDEFIGKEFSDDNMTDASRRISELAKTEKEKIIYSGFIAQEVETAAKEIGYDFSGVDAPKNEKDLYGLRYAEFVVPLVKAVQELNEINNVQMSKLENVKIENEKLRAEISEHQKQIDELKKMMLDLASTQNTSSQIILSEEKTTASVSLEGTWLEQNIPNPFNGATIIRCFINETFSSAQLIITSASGITLKKTDLYNAGINEITVDANSISAGIYNYSLIIDGKIIDTKQMILTK
;
A
#
# COMPACT_ATOMS: atom_id res chain seq x y z
N MET A 1 18.53 -94.41 -1.99
CA MET A 1 18.13 -95.78 -1.54
C MET A 1 17.40 -95.64 -0.21
N LYS A 2 16.06 -95.74 -0.20
CA LYS A 2 15.28 -96.91 0.26
C LYS A 2 15.52 -97.33 1.73
N LYS A 3 14.46 -97.13 2.56
CA LYS A 3 13.81 -98.12 3.48
C LYS A 3 14.67 -98.65 4.66
N SER A 4 14.22 -98.91 5.89
CA SER A 4 12.91 -99.20 6.51
C SER A 4 13.11 -99.45 8.05
N ILE A 5 11.99 -99.62 8.78
CA ILE A 5 11.79 -100.43 10.02
C ILE A 5 12.22 -99.79 11.37
N TYR A 6 11.32 -99.42 12.30
CA TYR A 6 10.42 -100.19 13.22
C TYR A 6 11.10 -100.98 14.35
N THR A 7 10.38 -101.01 15.50
CA THR A 7 10.35 -102.05 16.57
C THR A 7 11.45 -101.97 17.67
N LEU A 8 11.24 -102.22 18.97
CA LEU A 8 10.23 -102.98 19.74
C LEU A 8 10.49 -102.80 21.27
N PHE A 9 9.43 -102.73 22.10
CA PHE A 9 9.19 -103.31 23.47
C PHE A 9 10.27 -103.26 24.59
N LEU A 10 9.98 -103.43 25.90
CA LEU A 10 8.84 -103.33 26.85
C LEU A 10 9.42 -103.84 28.20
N MET A 11 8.76 -103.51 29.32
CA MET A 11 8.95 -104.00 30.72
C MET A 11 10.03 -103.23 31.53
N ILE A 12 9.82 -102.86 32.79
CA ILE A 12 9.37 -103.66 33.95
C ILE A 12 8.64 -102.78 34.98
N ALA A 13 7.71 -103.40 35.71
CA ALA A 13 6.82 -102.89 36.76
C ALA A 13 7.50 -102.53 38.10
N GLY A 14 6.82 -101.72 38.95
CA GLY A 14 7.06 -101.72 40.40
C GLY A 14 6.74 -100.43 41.18
N SER A 15 5.49 -100.32 41.66
CA SER A 15 5.05 -99.81 43.00
C SER A 15 5.70 -98.58 43.70
N THR A 16 4.90 -97.50 43.76
CA THR A 16 4.48 -96.66 44.91
C THR A 16 5.46 -96.28 46.05
N ILE A 17 5.76 -94.98 46.20
CA ILE A 17 5.82 -94.23 47.49
C ILE A 17 5.36 -92.78 47.24
N ILE A 18 4.40 -92.31 48.06
CA ILE A 18 3.94 -90.93 48.18
C ILE A 18 4.70 -90.28 49.34
N THR A 19 5.29 -89.10 49.13
CA THR A 19 5.43 -88.08 50.18
C THR A 19 5.16 -86.69 49.59
N THR A 20 4.14 -86.05 50.15
CA THR A 20 3.75 -84.62 50.10
C THR A 20 4.92 -83.73 50.58
N ASP A 21 5.18 -82.51 50.14
CA ASP A 21 4.44 -81.24 50.03
C ASP A 21 5.44 -80.29 49.31
N CYS A 22 5.16 -79.13 48.71
CA CYS A 22 4.13 -78.12 48.85
C CYS A 22 4.32 -77.23 47.61
N PHE A 23 3.31 -77.01 46.79
CA PHE A 23 3.11 -75.79 45.99
C PHE A 23 1.86 -76.05 45.14
N ALA A 24 0.77 -75.39 45.52
CA ALA A 24 -0.42 -75.26 44.72
C ALA A 24 -0.04 -74.67 43.34
N GLN A 25 0.21 -75.55 42.38
CA GLN A 25 0.25 -75.16 40.98
C GLN A 25 -1.20 -75.11 40.50
N ALA A 26 -1.57 -73.93 40.02
CA ALA A 26 -2.76 -73.72 39.21
C ALA A 26 -2.94 -74.88 38.21
N ASN A 27 -4.19 -75.29 38.01
CA ASN A 27 -4.56 -76.37 37.12
C ASN A 27 -3.88 -76.18 35.74
N THR A 28 -2.78 -76.90 35.48
CA THR A 28 -2.05 -76.84 34.20
C THR A 28 -2.68 -77.73 33.14
N THR A 29 -3.72 -78.48 33.52
CA THR A 29 -4.57 -79.26 32.60
C THR A 29 -6.02 -79.13 33.03
N LEU A 30 -6.87 -78.51 32.19
CA LEU A 30 -8.32 -78.57 32.34
C LEU A 30 -8.76 -80.02 32.07
N SER A 31 -8.92 -80.80 33.13
CA SER A 31 -9.51 -82.14 33.03
C SER A 31 -11.01 -82.02 32.74
N ASN A 32 -11.45 -82.82 31.77
CA ASN A 32 -12.83 -82.93 31.33
C ASN A 32 -13.77 -83.13 32.53
N LEU A 33 -14.72 -82.20 32.71
CA LEU A 33 -15.79 -82.31 33.70
C LEU A 33 -16.69 -83.51 33.32
N ILE A 34 -16.56 -84.60 34.05
CA ILE A 34 -17.40 -85.81 33.90
C ILE A 34 -18.68 -85.76 34.75
N SER A 35 -18.97 -84.64 35.40
CA SER A 35 -20.22 -84.41 36.13
C SER A 35 -20.56 -82.91 36.21
N PRO A 36 -21.85 -82.50 36.15
CA PRO A 36 -22.23 -81.10 36.23
C PRO A 36 -21.87 -80.52 37.60
N THR A 37 -20.97 -79.55 37.65
CA THR A 37 -20.73 -78.75 38.85
C THR A 37 -21.67 -77.55 38.87
N ALA A 38 -22.04 -77.09 40.07
CA ALA A 38 -23.08 -76.09 40.36
C ALA A 38 -22.88 -74.69 39.74
N VAL A 39 -21.88 -74.51 38.87
CA VAL A 39 -21.56 -73.25 38.19
C VAL A 39 -22.59 -72.90 37.09
N ASN A 40 -23.39 -73.86 36.61
CA ASN A 40 -24.31 -73.66 35.48
C ASN A 40 -25.66 -73.00 35.81
N GLN A 41 -26.06 -72.87 37.07
CA GLN A 41 -27.40 -72.35 37.41
C GLN A 41 -27.57 -70.84 37.20
N HIS A 42 -26.49 -70.07 37.19
CA HIS A 42 -26.54 -68.62 36.93
C HIS A 42 -26.33 -68.26 35.45
N LEU A 43 -25.89 -69.21 34.60
CA LEU A 43 -25.52 -68.96 33.20
C LEU A 43 -26.65 -69.25 32.19
N LEU A 44 -27.77 -69.85 32.61
CA LEU A 44 -28.86 -70.26 31.72
C LEU A 44 -30.22 -69.95 32.38
N SER A 45 -31.04 -69.11 31.75
CA SER A 45 -32.38 -68.75 32.23
C SER A 45 -33.48 -69.78 31.91
N ASP A 46 -33.16 -70.81 31.13
CA ASP A 46 -34.11 -71.86 30.73
C ASP A 46 -33.61 -73.22 31.26
N ILE A 47 -34.42 -73.83 32.12
CA ILE A 47 -34.09 -74.99 32.99
C ILE A 47 -34.20 -76.33 32.23
N ASP A 48 -34.40 -76.32 30.91
CA ASP A 48 -34.81 -77.53 30.19
C ASP A 48 -33.67 -78.54 29.89
N ASN A 49 -32.40 -78.25 30.22
CA ASN A 49 -31.25 -79.14 29.99
C ASN A 49 -31.16 -79.70 28.56
N THR A 50 -31.81 -79.08 27.56
CA THR A 50 -31.82 -79.58 26.19
C THR A 50 -30.63 -79.10 25.36
N LYS A 51 -29.85 -78.13 25.88
CA LYS A 51 -28.62 -77.64 25.23
C LYS A 51 -27.40 -78.39 25.73
N ASP A 52 -26.87 -79.28 24.87
CA ASP A 52 -25.57 -79.93 25.04
C ASP A 52 -24.43 -78.89 24.91
N LEU A 53 -23.71 -78.66 26.02
CA LEU A 53 -22.56 -77.73 26.10
C LEU A 53 -21.21 -78.47 26.13
N GLY A 54 -21.20 -79.78 25.80
CA GLY A 54 -20.00 -80.59 25.71
C GLY A 54 -20.31 -82.08 25.85
N SER A 55 -20.03 -82.83 24.79
CA SER A 55 -20.02 -84.30 24.80
C SER A 55 -18.61 -84.83 24.54
N SER A 56 -18.37 -86.13 24.75
CA SER A 56 -17.05 -86.77 24.52
C SER A 56 -16.53 -86.69 23.08
N THR A 57 -17.33 -86.17 22.15
CA THR A 57 -16.96 -85.91 20.75
C THR A 57 -16.69 -84.43 20.44
N LYS A 58 -16.95 -83.50 21.37
CA LYS A 58 -16.78 -82.05 21.22
C LYS A 58 -15.97 -81.44 22.39
N SER A 59 -14.89 -80.74 22.06
CA SER A 59 -13.99 -80.09 23.04
C SER A 59 -14.66 -78.85 23.63
N TRP A 60 -14.25 -78.37 24.81
CA TRP A 60 -14.67 -77.03 25.32
C TRP A 60 -14.29 -75.89 24.34
N LYS A 61 -13.38 -76.14 23.39
CA LYS A 61 -13.16 -75.24 22.24
C LYS A 61 -14.44 -75.02 21.42
N ASP A 62 -15.38 -75.97 21.46
CA ASP A 62 -16.67 -75.97 20.78
C ASP A 62 -17.80 -75.33 21.63
N ILE A 63 -17.47 -74.71 22.78
CA ILE A 63 -18.32 -73.69 23.44
C ILE A 63 -18.27 -72.35 22.64
N TYR A 64 -17.47 -72.33 21.57
CA TYR A 64 -17.90 -71.81 20.27
C TYR A 64 -19.16 -72.56 19.79
N LEU A 65 -20.35 -72.14 20.23
CA LEU A 65 -21.59 -72.54 19.56
C LEU A 65 -21.61 -71.84 18.19
N ASP A 66 -21.17 -72.54 17.15
CA ASP A 66 -21.31 -72.12 15.74
C ASP A 66 -20.66 -70.75 15.41
N GLY A 67 -19.54 -70.42 16.07
CA GLY A 67 -18.87 -69.12 15.88
C GLY A 67 -19.22 -68.04 16.90
N PHE A 68 -20.02 -68.36 17.93
CA PHE A 68 -20.55 -67.39 18.91
C PHE A 68 -20.17 -67.70 20.36
N LEU A 69 -19.91 -66.66 21.16
CA LEU A 69 -19.86 -66.68 22.63
C LEU A 69 -21.04 -65.88 23.17
N TYR A 70 -21.75 -66.38 24.18
CA TYR A 70 -22.89 -65.69 24.82
C TYR A 70 -22.57 -65.32 26.28
N LEU A 71 -23.06 -64.17 26.75
CA LEU A 71 -23.08 -63.77 28.17
C LEU A 71 -24.49 -63.26 28.51
N ASP A 72 -25.07 -63.73 29.62
CA ASP A 72 -26.43 -63.39 30.09
C ASP A 72 -27.52 -63.50 29.00
N GLY A 73 -27.45 -64.55 28.18
CA GLY A 73 -28.41 -64.80 27.09
C GLY A 73 -28.22 -63.96 25.82
N SER A 74 -27.27 -63.01 25.81
CA SER A 74 -26.93 -62.19 24.64
C SER A 74 -25.67 -62.68 23.94
N LYS A 75 -25.62 -62.58 22.60
CA LYS A 75 -24.38 -62.81 21.82
C LYS A 75 -23.33 -61.79 22.25
N PHE A 76 -22.23 -62.28 22.80
CA PHE A 76 -21.10 -61.51 23.29
C PHE A 76 -19.96 -61.43 22.28
N ILE A 77 -19.60 -62.52 21.60
CA ILE A 77 -18.66 -62.53 20.44
C ILE A 77 -19.34 -63.24 19.27
N SER A 78 -19.21 -62.71 18.06
CA SER A 78 -19.74 -63.30 16.82
C SER A 78 -18.77 -63.18 15.65
N ASN A 79 -18.85 -64.12 14.71
CA ASN A 79 -18.26 -64.01 13.37
C ASN A 79 -19.31 -64.42 12.34
N TYR A 80 -20.17 -63.46 11.94
CA TYR A 80 -21.14 -63.66 10.86
C TYR A 80 -20.42 -63.61 9.51
N GLY A 81 -20.85 -64.46 8.56
CA GLY A 81 -20.43 -64.56 7.15
C GLY A 81 -19.27 -63.67 6.69
N GLY A 82 -18.18 -64.31 6.23
CA GLY A 82 -16.93 -63.65 5.82
C GLY A 82 -15.73 -64.19 6.59
N VAL A 83 -14.56 -63.55 6.48
CA VAL A 83 -13.31 -63.97 7.13
C VAL A 83 -12.71 -62.87 7.99
N ASN A 84 -12.05 -63.24 9.09
CA ASN A 84 -11.26 -62.34 9.94
C ASN A 84 -12.03 -61.18 10.61
N ASN A 85 -13.31 -61.35 10.93
CA ASN A 85 -14.09 -60.36 11.66
C ASN A 85 -14.04 -60.57 13.19
N VAL A 86 -14.14 -59.48 13.96
CA VAL A 86 -14.30 -59.47 15.42
C VAL A 86 -15.54 -58.65 15.77
N PHE A 87 -16.63 -59.30 16.13
CA PHE A 87 -17.87 -58.60 16.53
C PHE A 87 -18.17 -58.86 18.00
N ILE A 88 -18.33 -57.80 18.79
CA ILE A 88 -18.56 -57.85 20.23
C ILE A 88 -19.72 -56.92 20.61
N GLY A 89 -20.75 -57.48 21.24
CA GLY A 89 -21.94 -56.74 21.67
C GLY A 89 -23.23 -57.16 20.96
N ASN A 90 -24.37 -56.80 21.56
CA ASN A 90 -25.69 -57.19 21.05
C ASN A 90 -25.89 -56.70 19.60
N GLN A 91 -26.15 -57.65 18.69
CA GLN A 91 -26.40 -57.41 17.25
C GLN A 91 -25.24 -56.71 16.50
N ALA A 92 -24.01 -56.76 17.02
CA ALA A 92 -22.85 -56.28 16.27
C ALA A 92 -22.65 -57.12 14.99
N GLY A 93 -22.51 -56.47 13.83
CA GLY A 93 -22.31 -57.12 12.53
C GLY A 93 -23.44 -58.05 12.06
N ASN A 94 -24.67 -57.87 12.57
CA ASN A 94 -25.77 -58.84 12.44
C ASN A 94 -26.14 -59.22 10.99
N SER A 95 -25.96 -58.32 10.03
CA SER A 95 -26.31 -58.56 8.62
C SER A 95 -25.13 -59.07 7.76
N SER A 96 -23.97 -59.39 8.34
CA SER A 96 -22.77 -59.75 7.57
C SER A 96 -22.93 -61.07 6.85
N THR A 97 -22.84 -61.03 5.52
CA THR A 97 -22.87 -62.20 4.64
C THR A 97 -21.51 -62.51 4.05
N THR A 98 -20.79 -61.49 3.59
CA THR A 98 -19.48 -61.64 2.90
C THR A 98 -18.43 -60.60 3.35
N GLY A 99 -18.73 -59.77 4.36
CA GLY A 99 -17.79 -58.76 4.85
C GLY A 99 -16.58 -59.38 5.53
N ALA A 100 -15.40 -58.79 5.37
CA ALA A 100 -14.15 -59.35 5.89
C ALA A 100 -13.31 -58.31 6.65
N GLU A 101 -12.46 -58.77 7.57
CA GLU A 101 -11.45 -57.94 8.23
C GLU A 101 -12.03 -56.75 9.04
N ASN A 102 -13.24 -56.91 9.57
CA ASN A 102 -13.93 -55.88 10.34
C ASN A 102 -13.81 -56.07 11.86
N THR A 103 -13.65 -54.98 12.61
CA THR A 103 -13.74 -54.94 14.08
C THR A 103 -14.96 -54.13 14.51
N MET A 104 -15.91 -54.75 15.21
CA MET A 104 -17.15 -54.12 15.70
C MET A 104 -17.27 -54.34 17.21
N LEU A 105 -17.30 -53.27 18.00
CA LEU A 105 -17.41 -53.32 19.45
C LEU A 105 -18.50 -52.36 19.95
N GLY A 106 -19.62 -52.91 20.39
CA GLY A 106 -20.75 -52.15 20.94
C GLY A 106 -22.10 -52.66 20.46
N SER A 107 -23.15 -52.33 21.21
CA SER A 107 -24.52 -52.68 20.81
C SER A 107 -24.87 -52.04 19.46
N ASN A 108 -25.29 -52.87 18.51
CA ASN A 108 -25.68 -52.49 17.15
C ASN A 108 -24.56 -51.87 16.29
N ALA A 109 -23.29 -52.06 16.66
CA ALA A 109 -22.16 -51.63 15.82
C ALA A 109 -22.17 -52.41 14.48
N GLY A 110 -22.20 -51.71 13.35
CA GLY A 110 -22.21 -52.33 12.02
C GLY A 110 -23.42 -53.23 11.74
N PHE A 111 -24.59 -52.96 12.34
CA PHE A 111 -25.77 -53.82 12.25
C PHE A 111 -26.15 -54.24 10.82
N SER A 112 -26.08 -53.31 9.86
CA SER A 112 -26.50 -53.52 8.47
C SER A 112 -25.38 -53.96 7.52
N LEU A 113 -24.18 -54.25 8.03
CA LEU A 113 -23.00 -54.58 7.21
C LEU A 113 -23.23 -55.87 6.46
N SER A 114 -23.34 -55.84 5.13
CA SER A 114 -23.53 -57.04 4.29
C SER A 114 -22.23 -57.52 3.64
N SER A 115 -21.48 -56.59 3.05
CA SER A 115 -20.27 -56.89 2.25
C SER A 115 -19.10 -55.94 2.45
N GLY A 116 -19.20 -54.98 3.39
CA GLY A 116 -18.10 -54.07 3.70
C GLY A 116 -16.93 -54.77 4.38
N TYR A 117 -15.73 -54.23 4.19
CA TYR A 117 -14.48 -54.81 4.70
C TYR A 117 -13.56 -53.75 5.30
N ASP A 118 -12.56 -54.16 6.09
CA ASP A 118 -11.55 -53.27 6.70
C ASP A 118 -12.15 -52.12 7.54
N ASN A 119 -13.29 -52.35 8.20
CA ASN A 119 -13.90 -51.34 9.06
C ASN A 119 -13.60 -51.57 10.55
N THR A 120 -13.36 -50.50 11.31
CA THR A 120 -13.25 -50.51 12.78
C THR A 120 -14.34 -49.64 13.40
N PHE A 121 -15.39 -50.24 13.97
CA PHE A 121 -16.49 -49.53 14.64
C PHE A 121 -16.51 -49.81 16.14
N ILE A 122 -16.38 -48.78 16.98
CA ILE A 122 -16.33 -48.91 18.44
C ILE A 122 -17.29 -47.91 19.10
N GLY A 123 -18.35 -48.41 19.73
CA GLY A 123 -19.41 -47.62 20.35
C GLY A 123 -20.79 -48.17 20.02
N SER A 124 -21.82 -47.72 20.72
CA SER A 124 -23.18 -48.12 20.40
C SER A 124 -23.66 -47.44 19.11
N PHE A 125 -24.27 -48.20 18.21
CA PHE A 125 -24.83 -47.74 16.92
C PHE A 125 -23.81 -47.09 15.96
N THR A 126 -22.53 -47.38 16.11
CA THR A 126 -21.48 -46.96 15.17
C THR A 126 -21.64 -47.68 13.84
N GLY A 127 -21.61 -46.94 12.72
CA GLY A 127 -21.76 -47.53 11.39
C GLY A 127 -23.04 -48.36 11.19
N TYR A 128 -24.12 -48.05 11.92
CA TYR A 128 -25.34 -48.89 11.99
C TYR A 128 -25.93 -49.26 10.62
N LEU A 129 -26.01 -48.30 9.69
CA LEU A 129 -26.53 -48.52 8.33
C LEU A 129 -25.45 -48.87 7.30
N ASN A 130 -24.19 -49.06 7.70
CA ASN A 130 -23.13 -49.34 6.76
C ASN A 130 -23.35 -50.72 6.17
N SER A 131 -23.61 -50.78 4.87
CA SER A 131 -23.96 -52.00 4.14
C SER A 131 -22.77 -52.54 3.35
N SER A 132 -22.09 -51.68 2.60
CA SER A 132 -20.97 -52.05 1.72
C SER A 132 -19.74 -51.15 1.86
N GLY A 133 -19.78 -50.16 2.75
CA GLY A 133 -18.67 -49.25 2.97
C GLY A 133 -17.46 -49.98 3.55
N HIS A 134 -16.27 -49.55 3.16
CA HIS A 134 -15.03 -50.18 3.55
C HIS A 134 -13.97 -49.17 4.00
N ASP A 135 -12.92 -49.65 4.65
CA ASP A 135 -11.79 -48.84 5.12
C ASP A 135 -12.20 -47.68 6.05
N ASN A 136 -13.25 -47.85 6.87
CA ASN A 136 -13.73 -46.81 7.77
C ASN A 136 -13.34 -47.06 9.23
N THR A 137 -12.97 -46.02 9.97
CA THR A 137 -12.73 -46.07 11.41
C THR A 137 -13.73 -45.18 12.15
N PHE A 138 -14.73 -45.76 12.83
CA PHE A 138 -15.75 -45.04 13.59
C PHE A 138 -15.67 -45.34 15.08
N ILE A 139 -15.48 -44.32 15.92
CA ILE A 139 -15.34 -44.48 17.36
C ILE A 139 -16.20 -43.43 18.08
N GLY A 140 -17.07 -43.88 18.98
CA GLY A 140 -18.01 -43.03 19.73
C GLY A 140 -19.46 -43.33 19.38
N LYS A 141 -20.38 -43.11 20.33
CA LYS A 141 -21.81 -43.42 20.14
C LYS A 141 -22.35 -42.76 18.86
N ASN A 142 -23.01 -43.54 18.00
CA ASN A 142 -23.57 -43.11 16.73
C ASN A 142 -22.59 -42.51 15.70
N ALA A 143 -21.26 -42.69 15.84
CA ALA A 143 -20.33 -42.24 14.81
C ALA A 143 -20.61 -42.98 13.49
N GLY A 144 -20.76 -42.23 12.38
CA GLY A 144 -21.07 -42.78 11.06
C GLY A 144 -22.39 -43.56 10.97
N ASN A 145 -23.37 -43.30 11.84
CA ASN A 145 -24.59 -44.11 11.98
C ASN A 145 -25.31 -44.37 10.64
N LYS A 146 -25.44 -43.34 9.80
CA LYS A 146 -26.15 -43.40 8.52
C LYS A 146 -25.27 -43.74 7.34
N ASN A 147 -23.98 -44.04 7.55
CA ASN A 147 -23.07 -44.39 6.45
C ASN A 147 -23.64 -45.62 5.78
N THR A 148 -23.95 -45.57 4.48
CA THR A 148 -24.50 -46.73 3.75
C THR A 148 -23.40 -47.42 2.95
N SER A 149 -22.59 -46.63 2.24
CA SER A 149 -21.54 -47.12 1.34
C SER A 149 -20.34 -46.16 1.24
N GLY A 150 -20.24 -45.16 2.11
CA GLY A 150 -19.09 -44.28 2.17
C GLY A 150 -17.83 -45.03 2.65
N ASN A 151 -16.69 -44.67 2.08
CA ASN A 151 -15.41 -45.38 2.27
C ASN A 151 -14.34 -44.44 2.80
N TYR A 152 -13.28 -45.00 3.39
CA TYR A 152 -12.09 -44.25 3.81
C TYR A 152 -12.38 -43.10 4.80
N ASN A 153 -13.42 -43.24 5.63
CA ASN A 153 -13.79 -42.21 6.59
C ASN A 153 -13.25 -42.53 7.99
N THR A 154 -12.74 -41.51 8.69
CA THR A 154 -12.35 -41.60 10.10
C THR A 154 -13.24 -40.70 10.94
N PHE A 155 -14.15 -41.25 11.73
CA PHE A 155 -15.06 -40.50 12.61
C PHE A 155 -14.81 -40.85 14.07
N LEU A 156 -14.30 -39.91 14.85
CA LEU A 156 -13.96 -40.07 16.27
C LEU A 156 -14.73 -39.03 17.11
N GLY A 157 -15.74 -39.49 17.85
CA GLY A 157 -16.59 -38.65 18.69
C GLY A 157 -18.04 -39.11 18.65
N SER A 158 -18.81 -38.75 19.68
CA SER A 158 -20.26 -39.02 19.66
C SER A 158 -20.90 -38.26 18.49
N ALA A 159 -21.65 -38.99 17.66
CA ALA A 159 -22.32 -38.50 16.45
C ALA A 159 -21.42 -37.80 15.42
N ALA A 160 -20.11 -38.06 15.44
CA ALA A 160 -19.21 -37.65 14.36
C ALA A 160 -19.64 -38.31 13.04
N GLY A 161 -19.86 -37.51 11.98
CA GLY A 161 -20.31 -38.00 10.68
C GLY A 161 -21.66 -38.73 10.70
N TYR A 162 -22.56 -38.40 11.64
CA TYR A 162 -23.80 -39.15 11.89
C TYR A 162 -24.63 -39.42 10.62
N TYR A 163 -24.85 -38.39 9.78
CA TYR A 163 -25.68 -38.46 8.58
C TYR A 163 -24.90 -38.79 7.30
N ASN A 164 -23.59 -39.11 7.38
CA ASN A 164 -22.81 -39.51 6.20
C ASN A 164 -23.51 -40.67 5.53
N THR A 165 -23.84 -40.61 4.24
CA THR A 165 -24.46 -41.74 3.53
C THR A 165 -23.45 -42.37 2.58
N ILE A 166 -22.93 -41.56 1.64
CA ILE A 166 -22.02 -42.00 0.58
C ILE A 166 -20.69 -41.23 0.55
N GLY A 167 -20.55 -40.20 1.40
CA GLY A 167 -19.34 -39.39 1.48
C GLY A 167 -18.10 -40.23 1.81
N TYR A 168 -16.96 -39.88 1.24
CA TYR A 168 -15.71 -40.65 1.35
C TYR A 168 -14.51 -39.75 1.67
N ASN A 169 -13.43 -40.35 2.17
CA ASN A 169 -12.21 -39.64 2.57
C ASN A 169 -12.43 -38.51 3.59
N ASN A 170 -13.44 -38.62 4.46
CA ASN A 170 -13.69 -37.61 5.48
C ASN A 170 -13.00 -37.96 6.80
N THR A 171 -12.36 -36.98 7.43
CA THR A 171 -11.83 -37.09 8.80
C THR A 171 -12.65 -36.19 9.71
N SER A 172 -13.26 -36.74 10.76
CA SER A 172 -14.03 -36.01 11.76
C SER A 172 -13.57 -36.40 13.16
N VAL A 173 -13.15 -35.44 13.97
CA VAL A 173 -12.69 -35.65 15.35
C VAL A 173 -13.35 -34.62 16.27
N GLY A 174 -14.34 -35.05 17.03
CA GLY A 174 -15.10 -34.20 17.94
C GLY A 174 -16.56 -34.62 18.08
N HIS A 175 -17.22 -34.15 19.14
CA HIS A 175 -18.67 -34.34 19.29
C HIS A 175 -19.39 -33.58 18.18
N ASN A 176 -20.26 -34.27 17.43
CA ASN A 176 -21.00 -33.77 16.26
C ASN A 176 -20.15 -33.13 15.15
N ALA A 177 -18.84 -33.38 15.09
CA ALA A 177 -18.05 -32.91 13.97
C ALA A 177 -18.56 -33.59 12.68
N LEU A 178 -18.76 -32.82 11.61
CA LEU A 178 -19.28 -33.30 10.32
C LEU A 178 -20.67 -33.98 10.39
N GLN A 179 -21.50 -33.66 11.39
CA GLN A 179 -22.72 -34.41 11.72
C GLN A 179 -23.69 -34.59 10.54
N ASP A 180 -24.00 -33.53 9.81
CA ASP A 180 -25.05 -33.49 8.79
C ASP A 180 -24.55 -33.82 7.37
N ASN A 181 -23.28 -34.20 7.22
CA ASN A 181 -22.70 -34.53 5.91
C ASN A 181 -23.46 -35.69 5.31
N THR A 182 -24.07 -35.54 4.14
CA THR A 182 -24.77 -36.63 3.47
C THR A 182 -23.89 -37.26 2.40
N SER A 183 -23.24 -36.45 1.56
CA SER A 183 -22.47 -36.93 0.41
C SER A 183 -21.13 -36.23 0.21
N GLY A 184 -20.82 -35.21 1.02
CA GLY A 184 -19.57 -34.47 0.90
C GLY A 184 -18.34 -35.36 1.13
N ALA A 185 -17.26 -35.08 0.42
CA ALA A 185 -16.05 -35.87 0.41
C ALA A 185 -14.78 -35.04 0.65
N ASN A 186 -13.73 -35.71 1.11
CA ASN A 186 -12.41 -35.12 1.35
C ASN A 186 -12.44 -33.96 2.36
N ASN A 187 -13.34 -34.00 3.35
CA ASN A 187 -13.44 -32.99 4.40
C ASN A 187 -12.63 -33.39 5.64
N THR A 188 -12.04 -32.41 6.31
CA THR A 188 -11.40 -32.58 7.62
C THR A 188 -12.07 -31.67 8.63
N ALA A 189 -12.61 -32.22 9.72
CA ALA A 189 -13.28 -31.48 10.78
C ALA A 189 -12.72 -31.91 12.14
N THR A 190 -12.11 -30.99 12.89
CA THR A 190 -11.56 -31.27 14.22
C THR A 190 -12.03 -30.19 15.19
N GLY A 191 -12.84 -30.58 16.17
CA GLY A 191 -13.43 -29.69 17.17
C GLY A 191 -14.89 -30.00 17.48
N TYR A 192 -15.43 -29.41 18.53
CA TYR A 192 -16.85 -29.51 18.87
C TYR A 192 -17.69 -28.83 17.79
N ASN A 193 -18.64 -29.56 17.19
CA ASN A 193 -19.49 -29.10 16.07
C ASN A 193 -18.70 -28.52 14.87
N ALA A 194 -17.42 -28.88 14.66
CA ALA A 194 -16.69 -28.43 13.49
C ALA A 194 -17.35 -28.97 12.21
N LEU A 195 -17.66 -28.08 11.26
CA LEU A 195 -18.27 -28.42 9.97
C LEU A 195 -19.60 -29.20 10.08
N ALA A 196 -20.35 -29.02 11.18
CA ALA A 196 -21.48 -29.91 11.50
C ALA A 196 -22.63 -29.82 10.50
N GLY A 197 -22.91 -28.66 9.90
CA GLY A 197 -24.00 -28.43 8.94
C GLY A 197 -23.66 -28.74 7.48
N ASN A 198 -22.46 -29.24 7.17
CA ASN A 198 -22.08 -29.62 5.80
C ASN A 198 -23.02 -30.69 5.30
N THR A 199 -23.66 -30.52 4.15
CA THR A 199 -24.51 -31.56 3.54
C THR A 199 -23.79 -32.23 2.38
N SER A 200 -23.23 -31.44 1.47
CA SER A 200 -22.58 -31.95 0.25
C SER A 200 -21.33 -31.16 -0.17
N GLY A 201 -20.82 -30.26 0.68
CA GLY A 201 -19.59 -29.54 0.41
C GLY A 201 -18.37 -30.48 0.47
N ASP A 202 -17.43 -30.28 -0.45
CA ASP A 202 -16.21 -31.05 -0.58
C ASP A 202 -14.96 -30.22 -0.25
N PHE A 203 -13.89 -30.90 0.16
CA PHE A 203 -12.56 -30.31 0.36
C PHE A 203 -12.52 -29.18 1.39
N ASN A 204 -13.38 -29.23 2.42
CA ASN A 204 -13.36 -28.27 3.51
C ASN A 204 -12.47 -28.77 4.66
N ALA A 205 -11.72 -27.85 5.25
CA ALA A 205 -10.89 -28.10 6.42
C ALA A 205 -11.31 -27.17 7.57
N ALA A 206 -11.81 -27.72 8.67
CA ALA A 206 -12.30 -26.99 9.83
C ALA A 206 -11.57 -27.45 11.10
N PHE A 207 -10.83 -26.54 11.72
CA PHE A 207 -10.08 -26.77 12.96
C PHE A 207 -10.49 -25.73 14.01
N GLY A 208 -11.32 -26.13 14.97
CA GLY A 208 -11.78 -25.24 16.03
C GLY A 208 -13.19 -25.57 16.53
N ASN A 209 -13.57 -24.95 17.65
CA ASN A 209 -14.94 -25.01 18.13
C ASN A 209 -15.84 -24.29 17.11
N THR A 210 -16.86 -24.99 16.59
CA THR A 210 -17.86 -24.46 15.63
C THR A 210 -17.28 -23.79 14.37
N ALA A 211 -16.06 -24.12 13.97
CA ALA A 211 -15.49 -23.66 12.70
C ALA A 211 -16.32 -24.24 11.53
N LEU A 212 -16.70 -23.39 10.56
CA LEU A 212 -17.55 -23.76 9.41
C LEU A 212 -18.90 -24.41 9.79
N LEU A 213 -19.48 -24.06 10.96
CA LEU A 213 -20.67 -24.75 11.49
C LEU A 213 -21.82 -24.86 10.48
N TRP A 214 -22.14 -23.77 9.78
CA TRP A 214 -23.30 -23.70 8.89
C TRP A 214 -22.99 -23.90 7.40
N ASN A 215 -21.77 -24.34 7.04
CA ASN A 215 -21.42 -24.62 5.64
C ASN A 215 -22.34 -25.69 5.12
N SER A 216 -23.15 -25.45 4.10
CA SER A 216 -24.07 -26.45 3.55
C SER A 216 -23.49 -27.13 2.31
N THR A 217 -23.17 -26.33 1.29
CA THR A 217 -22.64 -26.80 0.00
C THR A 217 -21.34 -26.11 -0.42
N GLY A 218 -20.81 -25.19 0.39
CA GLY A 218 -19.55 -24.51 0.08
C GLY A 218 -18.39 -25.48 -0.02
N VAL A 219 -17.45 -25.22 -0.93
CA VAL A 219 -16.31 -26.10 -1.22
C VAL A 219 -14.97 -25.38 -0.98
N GLN A 220 -13.93 -26.16 -0.71
CA GLN A 220 -12.55 -25.68 -0.64
C GLN A 220 -12.34 -24.54 0.36
N ASN A 221 -13.05 -24.59 1.50
CA ASN A 221 -12.85 -23.63 2.59
C ASN A 221 -11.86 -24.17 3.63
N SER A 222 -10.97 -23.31 4.12
CA SER A 222 -10.06 -23.60 5.23
C SER A 222 -10.35 -22.68 6.40
N ALA A 223 -10.80 -23.22 7.52
CA ALA A 223 -11.12 -22.50 8.75
C ALA A 223 -10.28 -23.03 9.91
N CYS A 224 -9.51 -22.17 10.56
CA CYS A 224 -8.70 -22.50 11.72
C CYS A 224 -8.87 -21.42 12.80
N GLY A 225 -9.48 -21.77 13.92
CA GLY A 225 -9.90 -20.84 14.97
C GLY A 225 -11.30 -21.17 15.47
N ALA A 226 -11.62 -20.77 16.69
CA ALA A 226 -12.99 -20.87 17.16
C ALA A 226 -13.88 -19.94 16.32
N GLU A 227 -14.99 -20.47 15.83
CA GLU A 227 -16.03 -19.73 15.09
C GLU A 227 -15.54 -19.09 13.76
N ALA A 228 -14.39 -19.51 13.24
CA ALA A 228 -13.94 -19.12 11.90
C ALA A 228 -14.96 -19.62 10.85
N LEU A 229 -15.41 -18.73 9.95
CA LEU A 229 -16.43 -19.00 8.93
C LEU A 229 -17.76 -19.57 9.49
N TYR A 230 -18.16 -19.18 10.70
CA TYR A 230 -19.31 -19.75 11.41
C TYR A 230 -20.61 -19.80 10.58
N PHE A 231 -21.00 -18.70 9.92
CA PHE A 231 -22.23 -18.61 9.13
C PHE A 231 -22.06 -18.88 7.62
N ASN A 232 -20.90 -19.38 7.16
CA ASN A 232 -20.70 -19.68 5.74
C ASN A 232 -21.76 -20.68 5.29
N THR A 233 -22.56 -20.39 4.26
CA THR A 233 -23.61 -21.31 3.79
C THR A 233 -23.22 -21.96 2.47
N THR A 234 -22.89 -21.16 1.45
CA THR A 234 -22.50 -21.63 0.11
C THR A 234 -21.20 -21.02 -0.40
N GLY A 235 -20.61 -20.08 0.36
CA GLY A 235 -19.32 -19.47 0.03
C GLY A 235 -18.22 -20.52 -0.14
N SER A 236 -17.37 -20.33 -1.14
CA SER A 236 -16.32 -21.29 -1.51
C SER A 236 -14.98 -20.59 -1.66
N TYR A 237 -13.89 -21.36 -1.55
CA TYR A 237 -12.52 -20.85 -1.68
C TYR A 237 -12.12 -19.82 -0.62
N ASN A 238 -12.68 -19.90 0.59
CA ASN A 238 -12.32 -19.01 1.68
C ASN A 238 -11.24 -19.61 2.58
N SER A 239 -10.32 -18.77 3.04
CA SER A 239 -9.28 -19.09 4.02
C SER A 239 -9.45 -18.19 5.23
N ALA A 240 -9.76 -18.75 6.39
CA ALA A 240 -10.06 -18.03 7.64
C ALA A 240 -9.19 -18.58 8.77
N PHE A 241 -8.23 -17.77 9.24
CA PHE A 241 -7.28 -18.14 10.29
C PHE A 241 -7.35 -17.12 11.43
N GLY A 242 -8.00 -17.49 12.53
CA GLY A 242 -8.23 -16.61 13.69
C GLY A 242 -9.61 -16.80 14.29
N ASN A 243 -9.78 -16.48 15.57
CA ASN A 243 -11.09 -16.49 16.21
C ASN A 243 -12.02 -15.48 15.52
N GLY A 244 -13.22 -15.91 15.14
CA GLY A 244 -14.21 -15.07 14.47
C GLY A 244 -13.84 -14.54 13.07
N SER A 245 -12.73 -15.00 12.49
CA SER A 245 -12.38 -14.63 11.11
C SER A 245 -13.48 -15.05 10.12
N LEU A 246 -13.97 -14.11 9.31
CA LEU A 246 -15.10 -14.29 8.39
C LEU A 246 -16.40 -14.83 9.04
N TRP A 247 -16.67 -14.49 10.30
CA TRP A 247 -17.82 -15.01 11.07
C TRP A 247 -19.16 -14.94 10.31
N HIS A 248 -19.51 -13.77 9.76
CA HIS A 248 -20.78 -13.52 9.09
C HIS A 248 -20.79 -13.82 7.58
N ASN A 249 -19.73 -14.43 7.04
CA ASN A 249 -19.70 -14.78 5.61
C ASN A 249 -20.83 -15.74 5.31
N THR A 250 -21.67 -15.46 4.30
CA THR A 250 -22.79 -16.33 3.92
C THR A 250 -22.53 -16.96 2.55
N THR A 251 -22.34 -16.14 1.52
CA THR A 251 -22.13 -16.59 0.14
C THR A 251 -20.83 -16.07 -0.48
N GLY A 252 -20.14 -15.13 0.17
CA GLY A 252 -18.88 -14.56 -0.33
C GLY A 252 -17.82 -15.63 -0.54
N GLY A 253 -17.09 -15.54 -1.66
CA GLY A 253 -16.05 -16.48 -2.04
C GLY A 253 -14.68 -15.82 -2.24
N TYR A 254 -13.65 -16.65 -2.31
CA TYR A 254 -12.27 -16.24 -2.57
C TYR A 254 -11.69 -15.25 -1.54
N ASN A 255 -12.17 -15.26 -0.30
CA ASN A 255 -11.65 -14.38 0.75
C ASN A 255 -10.51 -15.04 1.53
N SER A 256 -9.49 -14.26 1.88
CA SER A 256 -8.37 -14.68 2.73
C SER A 256 -8.31 -13.79 3.97
N ALA A 257 -8.69 -14.30 5.13
CA ALA A 257 -8.71 -13.61 6.41
C ALA A 257 -7.73 -14.30 7.39
N CYS A 258 -6.81 -13.52 7.96
CA CYS A 258 -5.86 -13.98 8.96
C CYS A 258 -5.75 -12.96 10.10
N GLY A 259 -6.27 -13.30 11.27
CA GLY A 259 -6.39 -12.40 12.42
C GLY A 259 -7.71 -12.65 13.15
N GLU A 260 -7.74 -12.30 14.42
CA GLU A 260 -8.99 -12.26 15.19
C GLU A 260 -9.91 -11.20 14.57
N ASP A 261 -11.16 -11.60 14.29
CA ASP A 261 -12.21 -10.77 13.68
C ASP A 261 -11.84 -10.12 12.33
N ALA A 262 -10.86 -10.67 11.61
CA ALA A 262 -10.57 -10.25 10.25
C ALA A 262 -11.79 -10.55 9.33
N LEU A 263 -12.28 -9.53 8.63
CA LEU A 263 -13.52 -9.58 7.82
C LEU A 263 -14.76 -10.10 8.56
N PHE A 264 -14.86 -9.85 9.87
CA PHE A 264 -15.92 -10.39 10.73
C PHE A 264 -17.34 -10.20 10.17
N ASN A 265 -17.68 -9.00 9.68
CA ASN A 265 -19.01 -8.67 9.17
C ASN A 265 -19.21 -8.98 7.67
N ASN A 266 -18.22 -9.56 6.98
CA ASN A 266 -18.34 -9.79 5.54
C ASN A 266 -19.48 -10.77 5.30
N THR A 267 -20.49 -10.39 4.52
CA THR A 267 -21.67 -11.24 4.24
C THR A 267 -21.58 -11.87 2.86
N THR A 268 -21.38 -11.06 1.82
CA THR A 268 -21.34 -11.50 0.42
C THR A 268 -20.12 -11.00 -0.35
N GLY A 269 -19.28 -10.15 0.25
CA GLY A 269 -18.10 -9.61 -0.41
C GLY A 269 -17.12 -10.70 -0.82
N GLU A 270 -16.50 -10.53 -1.99
CA GLU A 270 -15.62 -11.51 -2.62
C GLU A 270 -14.20 -10.99 -2.84
N LYS A 271 -13.25 -11.92 -2.92
CA LYS A 271 -11.86 -11.66 -3.32
C LYS A 271 -11.17 -10.62 -2.42
N ASN A 272 -11.50 -10.62 -1.15
CA ASN A 272 -10.87 -9.78 -0.15
C ASN A 272 -9.68 -10.47 0.51
N THR A 273 -8.62 -9.71 0.80
CA THR A 273 -7.50 -10.15 1.63
C THR A 273 -7.46 -9.28 2.89
N ALA A 274 -7.54 -9.90 4.07
CA ALA A 274 -7.46 -9.23 5.37
C ALA A 274 -6.44 -9.94 6.27
N ILE A 275 -5.41 -9.21 6.71
CA ILE A 275 -4.33 -9.73 7.55
C ILE A 275 -4.10 -8.75 8.71
N GLY A 276 -4.48 -9.16 9.91
CA GLY A 276 -4.43 -8.36 11.14
C GLY A 276 -5.69 -8.52 11.98
N ASN A 277 -5.60 -8.24 13.29
CA ASN A 277 -6.79 -8.16 14.15
C ASN A 277 -7.71 -7.05 13.62
N GLN A 278 -9.00 -7.35 13.45
CA GLN A 278 -10.03 -6.44 12.95
C GLN A 278 -9.76 -5.84 11.55
N ALA A 279 -8.85 -6.43 10.75
CA ALA A 279 -8.64 -5.97 9.38
C ALA A 279 -9.93 -6.16 8.54
N GLY A 280 -10.43 -5.07 7.94
CA GLY A 280 -11.69 -5.05 7.20
C GLY A 280 -12.94 -5.37 8.03
N LEU A 281 -12.92 -5.10 9.34
CA LEU A 281 -13.96 -5.52 10.31
C LEU A 281 -15.39 -5.22 9.85
N ALA A 282 -15.67 -3.99 9.39
CA ALA A 282 -17.00 -3.56 9.00
C ALA A 282 -17.40 -3.94 7.56
N ASN A 283 -16.52 -4.61 6.80
CA ASN A 283 -16.84 -4.98 5.42
C ASN A 283 -18.08 -5.88 5.41
N THR A 284 -19.08 -5.53 4.60
CA THR A 284 -20.32 -6.30 4.45
C THR A 284 -20.43 -6.92 3.06
N THR A 285 -20.26 -6.11 2.00
CA THR A 285 -20.46 -6.53 0.62
C THR A 285 -19.37 -6.00 -0.32
N ALA A 286 -18.29 -5.44 0.20
CA ALA A 286 -17.23 -4.89 -0.65
C ALA A 286 -16.38 -6.01 -1.25
N ASP A 287 -15.99 -5.81 -2.50
CA ASP A 287 -15.13 -6.74 -3.24
C ASP A 287 -13.74 -6.16 -3.46
N TYR A 288 -12.77 -7.04 -3.72
CA TYR A 288 -11.41 -6.67 -4.13
C TYR A 288 -10.66 -5.78 -3.13
N GLY A 289 -10.95 -5.92 -1.84
CA GLY A 289 -10.27 -5.21 -0.76
C GLY A 289 -8.96 -5.89 -0.34
N THR A 290 -7.93 -5.10 -0.05
CA THR A 290 -6.68 -5.55 0.60
C THR A 290 -6.51 -4.75 1.88
N PHE A 291 -6.59 -5.42 3.03
CA PHE A 291 -6.55 -4.84 4.37
C PHE A 291 -5.42 -5.50 5.16
N VAL A 292 -4.30 -4.80 5.37
CA VAL A 292 -3.13 -5.39 6.02
C VAL A 292 -2.65 -4.50 7.15
N GLY A 293 -2.80 -4.97 8.38
CA GLY A 293 -2.52 -4.25 9.61
C GLY A 293 -3.64 -4.41 10.63
N PHE A 294 -3.37 -4.08 11.90
CA PHE A 294 -4.41 -3.97 12.92
C PHE A 294 -5.43 -2.91 12.46
N ASP A 295 -6.71 -3.30 12.39
CA ASP A 295 -7.81 -2.40 12.03
C ASP A 295 -7.65 -1.68 10.68
N ALA A 296 -6.86 -2.25 9.76
CA ALA A 296 -6.73 -1.71 8.41
C ALA A 296 -8.08 -1.82 7.69
N GLY A 297 -8.59 -0.69 7.19
CA GLY A 297 -9.92 -0.59 6.59
C GLY A 297 -11.05 -1.01 7.53
N GLY A 298 -10.87 -0.89 8.86
CA GLY A 298 -11.85 -1.32 9.86
C GLY A 298 -13.25 -0.76 9.64
N SER A 299 -13.34 0.48 9.15
CA SER A 299 -14.58 1.20 8.82
C SER A 299 -15.12 0.96 7.40
N ASN A 300 -14.40 0.20 6.55
CA ASN A 300 -14.80 -0.05 5.16
C ASN A 300 -16.00 -0.99 5.08
N SER A 301 -17.19 -0.49 4.77
CA SER A 301 -18.44 -1.27 4.74
C SER A 301 -18.81 -1.83 3.37
N THR A 302 -18.85 -0.99 2.34
CA THR A 302 -19.23 -1.37 0.96
C THR A 302 -18.22 -0.89 -0.09
N GLY A 303 -17.20 -0.16 0.34
CA GLY A 303 -16.15 0.38 -0.50
C GLY A 303 -15.26 -0.70 -1.13
N SER A 304 -15.37 -0.88 -2.45
CA SER A 304 -14.67 -1.91 -3.21
C SER A 304 -13.36 -1.41 -3.83
N GLN A 305 -12.45 -2.34 -4.17
CA GLN A 305 -11.17 -2.07 -4.83
C GLN A 305 -10.22 -1.20 -3.98
N ASN A 306 -10.28 -1.36 -2.66
CA ASN A 306 -9.50 -0.57 -1.73
C ASN A 306 -8.25 -1.32 -1.27
N THR A 307 -7.15 -0.59 -1.14
CA THR A 307 -5.91 -1.10 -0.53
C THR A 307 -5.57 -0.26 0.69
N TYR A 308 -5.63 -0.85 1.88
CA TYR A 308 -5.22 -0.26 3.14
C TYR A 308 -4.09 -1.10 3.74
N LEU A 309 -2.93 -0.47 3.92
CA LEU A 309 -1.72 -1.09 4.45
C LEU A 309 -1.16 -0.24 5.60
N GLY A 310 -1.26 -0.76 6.83
CA GLY A 310 -0.78 -0.12 8.04
C GLY A 310 -1.76 -0.25 9.21
N TYR A 311 -1.32 0.14 10.40
CA TYR A 311 -2.16 0.20 11.59
C TYR A 311 -3.22 1.29 11.43
N SER A 312 -4.49 0.91 11.58
CA SER A 312 -5.68 1.75 11.40
C SER A 312 -5.58 2.63 10.16
N ALA A 313 -5.19 2.02 9.04
CA ALA A 313 -5.21 2.69 7.75
C ALA A 313 -6.65 2.70 7.24
N GLU A 314 -7.30 3.87 7.18
CA GLU A 314 -8.76 3.95 7.01
C GLU A 314 -9.20 4.96 5.94
N GLY A 315 -10.47 4.84 5.53
CA GLY A 315 -11.20 5.89 4.81
C GLY A 315 -12.09 6.66 5.77
N SER A 316 -12.33 7.96 5.52
CA SER A 316 -13.28 8.75 6.30
C SER A 316 -14.75 8.38 6.07
N SER A 317 -15.01 7.40 5.20
CA SER A 317 -16.28 6.76 4.92
C SER A 317 -16.05 5.31 4.55
N GLY A 318 -16.97 4.43 4.94
CA GLY A 318 -16.94 3.01 4.58
C GLY A 318 -17.30 2.69 3.12
N THR A 319 -17.64 3.70 2.31
CA THR A 319 -18.17 3.52 0.96
C THR A 319 -17.22 3.90 -0.17
N TYR A 320 -16.04 4.44 0.15
CA TYR A 320 -15.11 4.88 -0.89
C TYR A 320 -14.57 3.71 -1.70
N THR A 321 -14.31 3.94 -2.98
CA THR A 321 -13.81 2.91 -3.90
C THR A 321 -12.50 3.32 -4.54
N ASN A 322 -11.69 2.33 -4.92
CA ASN A 322 -10.43 2.56 -5.62
C ASN A 322 -9.50 3.50 -4.84
N VAL A 323 -9.38 3.27 -3.53
CA VAL A 323 -8.45 4.02 -2.67
C VAL A 323 -7.18 3.21 -2.41
N VAL A 324 -6.07 3.92 -2.29
CA VAL A 324 -4.79 3.36 -1.83
C VAL A 324 -4.36 4.17 -0.61
N GLY A 325 -4.27 3.51 0.54
CA GLY A 325 -3.83 4.09 1.80
C GLY A 325 -2.67 3.27 2.35
N ILE A 326 -1.46 3.84 2.35
CA ILE A 326 -0.25 3.18 2.87
C ILE A 326 0.35 4.01 4.00
N GLY A 327 0.29 3.50 5.23
CA GLY A 327 0.92 4.12 6.39
C GLY A 327 0.15 3.94 7.69
N TYR A 328 0.72 4.50 8.76
CA TYR A 328 0.10 4.55 10.09
C TYR A 328 -0.99 5.61 10.13
N GLN A 329 -2.22 5.23 10.50
CA GLN A 329 -3.34 6.16 10.68
C GLN A 329 -3.57 7.08 9.48
N ILE A 330 -3.65 6.47 8.31
CA ILE A 330 -3.96 7.18 7.08
C ILE A 330 -5.46 7.44 7.00
N THR A 331 -5.83 8.55 6.36
CA THR A 331 -7.24 8.91 6.16
C THR A 331 -7.43 9.32 4.70
N ASN A 332 -8.02 8.44 3.90
CA ASN A 332 -8.52 8.80 2.57
C ASN A 332 -9.88 9.48 2.70
N THR A 333 -10.11 10.59 2.00
CA THR A 333 -11.32 11.41 2.15
C THR A 333 -12.27 11.32 0.97
N ALA A 334 -11.88 10.64 -0.12
CA ALA A 334 -12.74 10.39 -1.26
C ALA A 334 -12.31 9.14 -2.02
N SER A 335 -13.17 8.68 -2.94
CA SER A 335 -12.84 7.63 -3.90
C SER A 335 -11.77 8.07 -4.90
N ASN A 336 -11.05 7.11 -5.47
CA ASN A 336 -9.97 7.34 -6.44
C ASN A 336 -8.82 8.19 -5.88
N GLN A 337 -8.45 7.97 -4.63
CA GLN A 337 -7.34 8.66 -3.96
C GLN A 337 -6.26 7.68 -3.54
N ALA A 338 -5.01 8.02 -3.85
CA ALA A 338 -3.83 7.38 -3.28
C ALA A 338 -3.18 8.31 -2.26
N ARG A 339 -2.97 7.84 -1.03
CA ARG A 339 -2.29 8.55 0.06
C ARG A 339 -1.21 7.67 0.67
N ILE A 340 -0.05 8.27 0.94
CA ILE A 340 1.10 7.61 1.56
C ILE A 340 1.54 8.47 2.77
N GLY A 341 1.59 7.85 3.94
CA GLY A 341 1.86 8.55 5.21
C GLY A 341 0.64 9.32 5.75
N ASN A 342 0.85 10.08 6.80
CA ASN A 342 -0.19 10.84 7.50
C ASN A 342 0.22 12.31 7.72
N SER A 343 -0.58 13.06 8.48
CA SER A 343 -0.31 14.46 8.81
C SER A 343 1.09 14.71 9.40
N SER A 344 1.57 13.79 10.22
CA SER A 344 2.91 13.81 10.84
C SER A 344 4.06 13.41 9.89
N THR A 345 3.77 12.97 8.66
CA THR A 345 4.82 12.58 7.71
C THR A 345 5.59 13.80 7.20
N THR A 346 6.92 13.78 7.36
CA THR A 346 7.81 14.91 7.03
C THR A 346 8.59 14.74 5.73
N SER A 347 8.73 13.50 5.23
CA SER A 347 9.42 13.22 3.98
C SER A 347 8.84 11.98 3.30
N ILE A 348 8.65 12.07 1.98
CA ILE A 348 8.33 10.95 1.10
C ILE A 348 9.37 10.99 -0.02
N GLY A 349 10.18 9.94 -0.16
CA GLY A 349 11.36 9.98 -1.03
C GLY A 349 11.65 8.68 -1.75
N GLY A 350 12.41 8.80 -2.84
CA GLY A 350 12.94 7.72 -3.66
C GLY A 350 14.03 8.28 -4.61
N TYR A 351 14.82 7.41 -5.23
CA TYR A 351 15.86 7.85 -6.18
C TYR A 351 15.28 8.28 -7.55
N ALA A 352 14.07 7.83 -7.87
CA ALA A 352 13.36 8.17 -9.11
C ALA A 352 12.20 9.13 -8.82
N SER A 353 11.95 10.04 -9.77
CA SER A 353 10.76 10.89 -9.75
C SER A 353 9.50 10.11 -10.13
N TRP A 354 8.34 10.63 -9.73
CA TRP A 354 7.04 10.14 -10.21
C TRP A 354 6.89 10.44 -11.70
N SER A 355 6.61 9.40 -12.50
CA SER A 355 6.36 9.54 -13.93
C SER A 355 4.86 9.45 -14.23
N ASN A 356 4.38 10.35 -15.07
CA ASN A 356 3.01 10.30 -15.58
C ASN A 356 3.02 9.66 -16.98
N ILE A 357 2.07 8.77 -17.27
CA ILE A 357 1.93 8.19 -18.60
C ILE A 357 1.48 9.28 -19.58
N SER A 358 2.28 9.54 -20.62
CA SER A 358 2.04 10.62 -21.59
C SER A 358 2.34 10.18 -23.03
N ASP A 359 2.08 8.91 -23.36
CA ASP A 359 2.31 8.36 -24.70
C ASP A 359 1.28 8.92 -25.71
N GLY A 360 1.78 9.43 -26.85
CA GLY A 360 0.95 10.05 -27.89
C GLY A 360 -0.10 9.11 -28.50
N ARG A 361 0.12 7.79 -28.48
CA ARG A 361 -0.85 6.79 -28.98
C ARG A 361 -2.14 6.77 -28.16
N PHE A 362 -2.08 7.19 -26.90
CA PHE A 362 -3.22 7.21 -25.98
C PHE A 362 -3.74 8.63 -25.72
N LYS A 363 -3.25 9.64 -26.46
CA LYS A 363 -3.79 11.01 -26.43
C LYS A 363 -4.79 11.20 -27.57
N LYS A 364 -5.91 11.85 -27.28
CA LYS A 364 -6.95 12.22 -28.25
C LYS A 364 -7.18 13.72 -28.18
N ASN A 365 -7.66 14.31 -29.28
CA ASN A 365 -7.99 15.75 -29.36
C ASN A 365 -6.84 16.67 -28.95
N VAL A 366 -5.61 16.35 -29.39
CA VAL A 366 -4.43 17.16 -29.10
C VAL A 366 -4.55 18.50 -29.82
N LYS A 367 -4.54 19.60 -29.05
CA LYS A 367 -4.63 20.99 -29.52
C LYS A 367 -3.58 21.85 -28.81
N GLU A 368 -3.27 23.01 -29.38
CA GLU A 368 -2.26 23.96 -28.85
C GLU A 368 -2.88 25.08 -27.97
N GLU A 369 -4.12 24.90 -27.51
CA GLU A 369 -4.91 25.86 -26.72
C GLU A 369 -4.50 25.87 -25.23
N VAL A 370 -3.21 26.07 -24.94
CA VAL A 370 -2.69 26.18 -23.56
C VAL A 370 -2.64 27.64 -23.13
N ALA A 371 -3.14 27.95 -21.93
CA ALA A 371 -3.02 29.29 -21.36
C ALA A 371 -1.58 29.56 -20.86
N GLY A 372 -0.94 30.59 -21.40
CA GLY A 372 0.39 31.07 -20.99
C GLY A 372 0.32 32.27 -20.04
N LEU A 373 0.81 33.41 -20.52
CA LEU A 373 1.02 34.64 -19.75
C LEU A 373 -0.28 35.17 -19.10
N ALA A 374 -1.41 35.02 -19.79
CA ALA A 374 -2.72 35.42 -19.27
C ALA A 374 -3.11 34.69 -17.97
N PHE A 375 -2.71 33.42 -17.83
CA PHE A 375 -2.90 32.64 -16.61
C PHE A 375 -1.84 32.97 -15.56
N ILE A 376 -0.57 32.90 -15.96
CA ILE A 376 0.57 33.08 -15.03
C ILE A 376 0.53 34.43 -14.33
N ASN A 377 0.15 35.50 -15.03
CA ASN A 377 0.08 36.85 -14.43
C ASN A 377 -1.03 37.03 -13.38
N LYS A 378 -2.02 36.13 -13.32
CA LYS A 378 -3.08 36.15 -12.30
C LYS A 378 -2.69 35.38 -11.03
N LEU A 379 -1.64 34.56 -11.08
CA LEU A 379 -1.21 33.77 -9.94
C LEU A 379 -0.52 34.65 -8.91
N ARG A 380 -0.84 34.45 -7.63
CA ARG A 380 -0.25 35.18 -6.50
C ARG A 380 0.66 34.25 -5.69
N PRO A 381 2.00 34.33 -5.84
CA PRO A 381 2.92 33.59 -4.99
C PRO A 381 2.81 34.07 -3.54
N VAL A 382 2.83 33.13 -2.59
CA VAL A 382 2.73 33.40 -1.15
C VAL A 382 3.72 32.56 -0.36
N THR A 383 4.04 33.01 0.85
CA THR A 383 4.67 32.16 1.88
C THR A 383 3.67 31.89 2.99
N TYR A 384 3.73 30.69 3.57
CA TYR A 384 2.78 30.26 4.61
C TYR A 384 3.37 29.15 5.48
N THR A 385 2.81 29.02 6.68
CA THR A 385 2.96 27.84 7.55
C THR A 385 1.69 27.00 7.44
N LEU A 386 1.79 25.70 7.72
CA LEU A 386 0.63 24.81 7.76
C LEU A 386 0.02 24.82 9.17
N ASP A 387 -1.29 24.61 9.25
CA ASP A 387 -2.01 24.24 10.48
C ASP A 387 -2.45 22.78 10.34
N ILE A 388 -1.63 21.89 10.87
CA ILE A 388 -1.80 20.45 10.75
C ILE A 388 -2.92 19.97 11.68
N HIS A 389 -3.06 20.60 12.84
CA HIS A 389 -4.11 20.30 13.80
C HIS A 389 -5.50 20.61 13.24
N ALA A 390 -5.70 21.80 12.68
CA ALA A 390 -6.95 22.17 12.01
C ALA A 390 -7.26 21.26 10.82
N THR A 391 -6.23 20.78 10.11
CA THR A 391 -6.40 19.84 9.00
C THR A 391 -6.91 18.47 9.48
N ASP A 392 -6.32 17.92 10.54
CA ASP A 392 -6.74 16.64 11.14
C ASP A 392 -8.19 16.72 11.68
N GLU A 393 -8.54 17.84 12.32
CA GLU A 393 -9.90 18.13 12.78
C GLU A 393 -10.88 18.18 11.60
N PHE A 394 -10.54 18.89 10.53
CA PHE A 394 -11.39 19.07 9.35
C PHE A 394 -11.73 17.74 8.65
N ILE A 395 -10.72 16.87 8.46
CA ILE A 395 -10.95 15.58 7.78
C ILE A 395 -11.67 14.56 8.69
N GLY A 396 -11.93 14.92 9.95
CA GLY A 396 -12.59 14.08 10.93
C GLY A 396 -11.74 12.88 11.31
N LYS A 397 -10.44 13.09 11.51
CA LYS A 397 -9.54 12.06 12.01
C LYS A 397 -9.84 11.80 13.50
N GLU A 398 -10.95 11.13 13.77
CA GLU A 398 -11.28 10.60 15.10
C GLU A 398 -10.46 9.33 15.32
N PHE A 399 -9.52 9.35 16.25
CA PHE A 399 -8.92 8.14 16.78
C PHE A 399 -9.43 7.89 18.19
N SER A 400 -9.97 6.70 18.44
CA SER A 400 -9.97 6.11 19.78
C SER A 400 -8.52 5.79 20.14
N ASP A 401 -7.92 6.65 20.93
CA ASP A 401 -6.51 6.68 21.35
C ASP A 401 -6.09 5.51 22.26
N ASP A 402 -6.91 4.47 22.39
CA ASP A 402 -6.92 3.56 23.53
C ASP A 402 -5.68 2.65 23.66
N ASN A 403 -4.82 2.57 22.62
CA ASN A 403 -3.69 1.64 22.59
C ASN A 403 -2.30 2.25 22.25
N MET A 404 -2.17 3.57 22.12
CA MET A 404 -0.84 4.19 21.94
C MET A 404 -0.13 4.40 23.27
N THR A 405 1.18 4.12 23.32
CA THR A 405 2.00 4.55 24.46
C THR A 405 2.16 6.07 24.48
N ASP A 406 2.24 6.65 25.68
CA ASP A 406 2.49 8.09 25.88
C ASP A 406 3.74 8.60 25.12
N ALA A 407 4.76 7.75 24.97
CA ALA A 407 5.97 8.09 24.24
C ALA A 407 5.72 8.24 22.72
N SER A 408 5.01 7.29 22.12
CA SER A 408 4.66 7.32 20.70
C SER A 408 3.77 8.52 20.36
N ARG A 409 2.81 8.86 21.22
CA ARG A 409 1.97 10.06 21.09
C ARG A 409 2.80 11.33 21.06
N ARG A 410 3.73 11.49 22.02
CA ARG A 410 4.63 12.65 22.09
C ARG A 410 5.51 12.79 20.85
N ILE A 411 5.98 11.69 20.26
CA ILE A 411 6.78 11.72 19.03
C ILE A 411 5.96 12.22 17.83
N SER A 412 4.74 11.69 17.66
CA SER A 412 3.83 12.13 16.58
C SER A 412 3.49 13.61 16.73
N GLU A 413 3.15 14.04 17.95
CA GLU A 413 2.80 15.42 18.28
C GLU A 413 3.97 16.38 18.03
N LEU A 414 5.18 15.99 18.44
CA LEU A 414 6.39 16.76 18.15
C LEU A 414 6.63 16.89 16.64
N ALA A 415 6.44 15.81 15.87
CA ALA A 415 6.61 15.86 14.42
C ALA A 415 5.63 16.82 13.73
N LYS A 416 4.36 16.87 14.19
CA LYS A 416 3.38 17.86 13.71
C LYS A 416 3.81 19.28 14.07
N THR A 417 4.16 19.52 15.33
CA THR A 417 4.59 20.83 15.82
C THR A 417 5.83 21.35 15.08
N GLU A 418 6.82 20.49 14.80
CA GLU A 418 8.00 20.88 14.02
C GLU A 418 7.64 21.18 12.56
N LYS A 419 6.69 20.44 11.98
CA LYS A 419 6.21 20.67 10.61
C LYS A 419 5.48 22.01 10.46
N GLU A 420 4.70 22.43 11.46
CA GLU A 420 4.00 23.71 11.48
C GLU A 420 4.97 24.92 11.55
N LYS A 421 6.21 24.73 12.00
CA LYS A 421 7.24 25.79 12.01
C LYS A 421 7.89 26.02 10.64
N ILE A 422 7.71 25.11 9.69
CA ILE A 422 8.34 25.21 8.37
C ILE A 422 7.62 26.28 7.53
N ILE A 423 8.38 27.24 7.02
CA ILE A 423 7.88 28.25 6.09
C ILE A 423 7.95 27.67 4.67
N TYR A 424 6.79 27.51 4.05
CA TYR A 424 6.65 27.08 2.67
C TYR A 424 6.49 28.28 1.74
N SER A 425 6.86 28.10 0.47
CA SER A 425 6.57 29.03 -0.62
C SER A 425 5.67 28.32 -1.64
N GLY A 426 4.58 28.95 -2.06
CA GLY A 426 3.62 28.29 -2.92
C GLY A 426 2.44 29.17 -3.34
N PHE A 427 1.29 28.52 -3.60
CA PHE A 427 0.05 29.16 -4.02
C PHE A 427 -1.12 28.61 -3.19
N ILE A 428 -2.18 29.41 -3.04
CA ILE A 428 -3.43 28.96 -2.44
C ILE A 428 -4.29 28.32 -3.53
N ALA A 429 -4.66 27.05 -3.35
CA ALA A 429 -5.32 26.25 -4.39
C ALA A 429 -6.63 26.88 -4.90
N GLN A 430 -7.42 27.45 -4.00
CA GLN A 430 -8.68 28.14 -4.30
C GLN A 430 -8.45 29.39 -5.16
N GLU A 431 -7.36 30.13 -4.92
CA GLU A 431 -6.99 31.30 -5.72
C GLU A 431 -6.55 30.88 -7.13
N VAL A 432 -5.80 29.78 -7.25
CA VAL A 432 -5.41 29.20 -8.55
C VAL A 432 -6.65 28.77 -9.35
N GLU A 433 -7.59 28.08 -8.70
CA GLU A 433 -8.85 27.66 -9.32
C GLU A 433 -9.64 28.86 -9.85
N THR A 434 -9.74 29.92 -9.04
CA THR A 434 -10.41 31.17 -9.41
C THR A 434 -9.73 31.81 -10.61
N ALA A 435 -8.40 31.95 -10.58
CA ALA A 435 -7.63 32.53 -11.68
C ALA A 435 -7.79 31.75 -13.00
N ALA A 436 -7.84 30.42 -12.93
CA ALA A 436 -8.06 29.57 -14.10
C ALA A 436 -9.48 29.76 -14.68
N LYS A 437 -10.51 29.76 -13.82
CA LYS A 437 -11.91 29.97 -14.21
C LYS A 437 -12.16 31.33 -14.85
N GLU A 438 -11.54 32.40 -14.34
CA GLU A 438 -11.69 33.75 -14.87
C GLU A 438 -11.28 33.90 -16.33
N ILE A 439 -10.31 33.10 -16.79
CA ILE A 439 -9.84 33.12 -18.18
C ILE A 439 -10.42 31.96 -19.01
N GLY A 440 -11.36 31.19 -18.45
CA GLY A 440 -11.93 30.02 -19.11
C GLY A 440 -10.93 28.87 -19.33
N TYR A 441 -9.90 28.77 -18.49
CA TYR A 441 -8.90 27.71 -18.57
C TYR A 441 -9.23 26.58 -17.59
N ASP A 442 -9.47 25.38 -18.12
CA ASP A 442 -9.68 24.17 -17.31
C ASP A 442 -8.32 23.57 -16.91
N PHE A 443 -7.80 24.04 -15.78
CA PHE A 443 -6.45 23.68 -15.33
C PHE A 443 -6.43 22.39 -14.49
N SER A 444 -5.84 21.33 -15.05
CA SER A 444 -5.66 20.02 -14.41
C SER A 444 -4.82 20.03 -13.13
N GLY A 445 -4.08 21.12 -12.86
CA GLY A 445 -3.22 21.23 -11.69
C GLY A 445 -3.94 21.45 -10.37
N VAL A 446 -5.23 21.83 -10.40
CA VAL A 446 -6.05 21.96 -9.18
C VAL A 446 -6.77 20.64 -8.91
N ASP A 447 -6.62 20.10 -7.70
CA ASP A 447 -7.42 18.99 -7.20
C ASP A 447 -8.48 19.56 -6.26
N ALA A 448 -9.68 19.78 -6.79
CA ALA A 448 -10.79 20.36 -6.04
C ALA A 448 -11.50 19.29 -5.17
N PRO A 449 -11.98 19.65 -3.96
CA PRO A 449 -12.71 18.74 -3.08
C PRO A 449 -13.91 18.08 -3.75
N LYS A 450 -14.05 16.77 -3.56
CA LYS A 450 -15.19 15.98 -4.08
C LYS A 450 -16.34 15.86 -3.08
N ASN A 451 -16.11 16.22 -1.82
CA ASN A 451 -17.09 16.21 -0.74
C ASN A 451 -16.65 17.16 0.39
N GLU A 452 -17.47 17.28 1.43
CA GLU A 452 -17.29 18.23 2.55
C GLU A 452 -16.03 17.98 3.39
N LYS A 453 -15.46 16.77 3.37
CA LYS A 453 -14.25 16.40 4.13
C LYS A 453 -13.00 16.30 3.25
N ASP A 454 -13.13 16.53 1.94
CA ASP A 454 -12.01 16.43 1.01
C ASP A 454 -11.22 17.75 0.97
N LEU A 455 -9.90 17.66 0.78
CA LEU A 455 -9.00 18.81 0.82
C LEU A 455 -8.69 19.31 -0.59
N TYR A 456 -8.49 20.63 -0.72
CA TYR A 456 -7.90 21.18 -1.94
C TYR A 456 -6.43 20.77 -2.06
N GLY A 457 -6.01 20.42 -3.28
CA GLY A 457 -4.61 20.09 -3.61
C GLY A 457 -4.10 20.84 -4.84
N LEU A 458 -2.77 20.99 -4.93
CA LEU A 458 -2.09 21.51 -6.12
C LEU A 458 -1.05 20.50 -6.64
N ARG A 459 -1.10 20.25 -7.95
CA ARG A 459 -0.12 19.43 -8.68
C ARG A 459 0.91 20.36 -9.32
N TYR A 460 1.95 20.71 -8.57
CA TYR A 460 2.96 21.69 -9.01
C TYR A 460 3.60 21.39 -10.36
N ALA A 461 3.77 20.12 -10.72
CA ALA A 461 4.31 19.73 -12.02
C ALA A 461 3.44 20.18 -13.21
N GLU A 462 2.12 20.33 -13.02
CA GLU A 462 1.20 20.75 -14.08
C GLU A 462 1.37 22.23 -14.47
N PHE A 463 2.00 23.05 -13.61
CA PHE A 463 2.31 24.46 -13.93
C PHE A 463 3.43 24.61 -14.96
N VAL A 464 4.24 23.56 -15.19
CA VAL A 464 5.36 23.61 -16.14
C VAL A 464 4.86 23.93 -17.55
N VAL A 465 3.72 23.38 -17.97
CA VAL A 465 3.20 23.56 -19.33
C VAL A 465 2.72 25.01 -19.57
N PRO A 466 1.89 25.62 -18.69
CA PRO A 466 1.62 27.06 -18.75
C PRO A 466 2.85 27.97 -18.67
N LEU A 467 3.86 27.61 -17.86
CA LEU A 467 5.11 28.36 -17.76
C LEU A 467 5.89 28.34 -19.08
N VAL A 468 6.00 27.18 -19.73
CA VAL A 468 6.63 27.05 -21.06
C VAL A 468 5.88 27.92 -22.07
N LYS A 469 4.55 27.88 -22.08
CA LYS A 469 3.72 28.70 -22.99
C LYS A 469 3.90 30.20 -22.73
N ALA A 470 3.93 30.62 -21.47
CA ALA A 470 4.21 32.01 -21.09
C ALA A 470 5.60 32.47 -21.55
N VAL A 471 6.63 31.63 -21.44
CA VAL A 471 7.98 31.94 -21.92
C VAL A 471 8.02 32.06 -23.45
N GLN A 472 7.29 31.20 -24.17
CA GLN A 472 7.16 31.32 -25.63
C GLN A 472 6.52 32.65 -26.03
N GLU A 473 5.41 33.02 -25.38
CA GLU A 473 4.71 34.29 -25.61
C GLU A 473 5.59 35.51 -25.28
N LEU A 474 6.34 35.46 -24.17
CA LEU A 474 7.30 36.51 -23.80
C LEU A 474 8.42 36.65 -24.84
N ASN A 475 8.92 35.54 -25.39
CA ASN A 475 9.94 35.56 -26.43
C ASN A 475 9.42 36.20 -27.73
N GLU A 476 8.17 35.91 -28.12
CA GLU A 476 7.52 36.56 -29.26
C GLU A 476 7.36 38.08 -29.06
N ILE A 477 6.89 38.50 -27.88
CA ILE A 477 6.77 39.92 -27.51
C ILE A 477 8.13 40.62 -27.60
N ASN A 478 9.19 40.01 -27.06
CA ASN A 478 10.55 40.56 -27.10
C ASN A 478 11.05 40.71 -28.55
N ASN A 479 10.83 39.73 -29.43
CA ASN A 479 11.23 39.81 -30.84
C ASN A 479 10.53 40.95 -31.58
N VAL A 480 9.23 41.14 -31.33
CA VAL A 480 8.47 42.26 -31.89
C VAL A 480 8.99 43.59 -31.36
N GLN A 481 9.30 43.69 -30.06
CA GLN A 481 9.87 44.90 -29.47
C GLN A 481 11.25 45.24 -30.04
N MET A 482 12.14 44.25 -30.23
CA MET A 482 13.45 44.45 -30.84
C MET A 482 13.34 44.95 -32.29
N SER A 483 12.39 44.41 -33.07
CA SER A 483 12.16 44.86 -34.45
C SER A 483 11.66 46.31 -34.50
N LYS A 484 10.78 46.70 -33.57
CA LYS A 484 10.33 48.10 -33.44
C LYS A 484 11.48 49.03 -33.06
N LEU A 485 12.34 48.60 -32.14
CA LEU A 485 13.51 49.38 -31.73
C LEU A 485 14.47 49.59 -32.91
N GLU A 486 14.67 48.58 -33.75
CA GLU A 486 15.51 48.69 -34.94
C GLU A 486 14.95 49.67 -35.96
N ASN A 487 13.64 49.62 -36.23
CA ASN A 487 12.98 50.60 -37.10
C ASN A 487 13.14 52.04 -36.58
N VAL A 488 13.00 52.24 -35.27
CA VAL A 488 13.19 53.56 -34.64
C VAL A 488 14.64 54.03 -34.76
N LYS A 489 15.62 53.12 -34.68
CA LYS A 489 17.04 53.48 -34.90
C LYS A 489 17.27 53.94 -36.34
N ILE A 490 16.77 53.19 -37.32
CA ILE A 490 16.87 53.53 -38.74
C ILE A 490 16.23 54.91 -39.00
N GLU A 491 15.07 55.18 -38.43
CA GLU A 491 14.40 56.49 -38.57
C GLU A 491 15.21 57.62 -37.93
N ASN A 492 15.78 57.40 -36.75
CA ASN A 492 16.67 58.38 -36.10
C ASN A 492 17.93 58.65 -36.91
N GLU A 493 18.54 57.63 -37.52
CA GLU A 493 19.70 57.80 -38.40
C GLU A 493 19.33 58.64 -39.64
N LYS A 494 18.16 58.39 -40.22
CA LYS A 494 17.65 59.19 -41.35
C LYS A 494 17.42 60.65 -40.96
N LEU A 495 16.77 60.92 -39.83
CA LEU A 495 16.55 62.29 -39.33
C LEU A 495 17.87 63.00 -39.04
N ARG A 496 18.87 62.30 -38.47
CA ARG A 496 20.21 62.86 -38.26
C ARG A 496 20.89 63.23 -39.57
N ALA A 497 20.74 62.41 -40.62
CA ALA A 497 21.26 62.72 -41.95
C ALA A 497 20.55 63.95 -42.55
N GLU A 498 19.23 64.05 -42.44
CA GLU A 498 18.45 65.22 -42.89
C GLU A 498 18.86 66.50 -42.14
N ILE A 499 19.02 66.44 -40.82
CA ILE A 499 19.52 67.57 -40.01
C ILE A 499 20.92 67.98 -40.46
N SER A 500 21.82 67.02 -40.71
CA SER A 500 23.16 67.32 -41.19
C SER A 500 23.13 68.02 -42.56
N GLU A 501 22.19 67.64 -43.44
CA GLU A 501 22.06 68.24 -44.76
C GLU A 501 21.47 69.66 -44.67
N HIS A 502 20.42 69.86 -43.87
CA HIS A 502 19.90 71.20 -43.57
C HIS A 502 20.98 72.09 -42.94
N GLN A 503 21.84 71.55 -42.08
CA GLN A 503 22.95 72.32 -41.50
C GLN A 503 23.93 72.80 -42.57
N LYS A 504 24.29 71.94 -43.54
CA LYS A 504 25.10 72.35 -44.69
C LYS A 504 24.43 73.46 -45.51
N GLN A 505 23.15 73.31 -45.80
CA GLN A 505 22.38 74.33 -46.53
C GLN A 505 22.36 75.67 -45.76
N ILE A 506 22.22 75.64 -44.44
CA ILE A 506 22.31 76.83 -43.58
C ILE A 506 23.69 77.47 -43.66
N ASP A 507 24.76 76.67 -43.64
CA ASP A 507 26.13 77.17 -43.70
C ASP A 507 26.47 77.75 -45.09
N GLU A 508 25.94 77.16 -46.16
CA GLU A 508 26.00 77.73 -47.52
C GLU A 508 25.22 79.05 -47.62
N LEU A 509 24.01 79.11 -47.04
CA LEU A 509 23.21 80.34 -47.02
C LEU A 509 23.93 81.46 -46.24
N LYS A 510 24.53 81.13 -45.09
CA LYS A 510 25.35 82.07 -44.31
C LYS A 510 26.52 82.60 -45.13
N LYS A 511 27.20 81.72 -45.87
CA LYS A 511 28.31 82.11 -46.76
C LYS A 511 27.83 83.05 -47.86
N MET A 512 26.69 82.77 -48.49
CA MET A 512 26.08 83.67 -49.48
C MET A 512 25.67 85.02 -48.88
N MET A 513 25.17 85.06 -47.64
CA MET A 513 24.87 86.31 -46.93
C MET A 513 26.12 87.13 -46.61
N LEU A 514 27.22 86.47 -46.23
CA LEU A 514 28.52 87.10 -46.04
C LEU A 514 29.07 87.70 -47.34
N ASP A 515 28.96 86.96 -48.45
CA ASP A 515 29.35 87.46 -49.77
C ASP A 515 28.47 88.65 -50.21
N LEU A 516 27.15 88.60 -49.99
CA LEU A 516 26.26 89.74 -50.24
C LEU A 516 26.60 90.97 -49.38
N ALA A 517 26.91 90.77 -48.09
CA ALA A 517 27.32 91.84 -47.18
C ALA A 517 28.64 92.49 -47.60
N SER A 518 29.55 91.72 -48.21
CA SER A 518 30.80 92.23 -48.77
C SER A 518 30.61 93.06 -50.06
N THR A 519 29.45 92.94 -50.72
CA THR A 519 29.16 93.64 -51.99
C THR A 519 28.52 95.02 -51.78
N GLN A 520 28.00 95.36 -50.58
CA GLN A 520 27.34 96.66 -50.33
C GLN A 520 28.22 97.75 -49.71
N ASN A 521 29.48 97.47 -49.33
CA ASN A 521 30.33 98.46 -48.65
C ASN A 521 31.64 98.71 -49.42
N THR A 522 31.56 99.49 -50.49
CA THR A 522 32.70 100.28 -51.01
C THR A 522 32.32 101.76 -51.02
N SER A 523 32.43 102.43 -49.86
CA SER A 523 32.81 103.86 -49.75
C SER A 523 32.92 104.31 -48.29
N SER A 524 34.11 104.82 -47.94
CA SER A 524 34.43 105.76 -46.86
C SER A 524 34.67 105.24 -45.43
N GLN A 525 35.86 105.59 -44.94
CA GLN A 525 36.51 105.28 -43.67
C GLN A 525 35.86 105.95 -42.43
N ILE A 526 36.03 105.35 -41.24
CA ILE A 526 36.83 105.86 -40.09
C ILE A 526 36.51 105.03 -38.81
N ILE A 527 37.55 104.31 -38.35
CA ILE A 527 37.98 104.01 -36.96
C ILE A 527 36.95 103.51 -35.93
N LEU A 528 37.14 102.25 -35.50
CA LEU A 528 37.37 101.76 -34.11
C LEU A 528 37.79 100.28 -34.26
N SER A 529 39.07 100.00 -34.47
CA SER A 529 40.05 99.61 -33.45
C SER A 529 39.84 98.21 -32.84
N GLU A 530 40.82 97.35 -33.13
CA GLU A 530 41.28 96.20 -32.35
C GLU A 530 40.55 94.85 -32.50
N GLU A 531 40.86 94.13 -33.59
CA GLU A 531 41.07 92.69 -33.49
C GLU A 531 42.56 92.42 -33.30
N LYS A 532 42.93 92.28 -32.03
CA LYS A 532 44.23 91.81 -31.58
C LYS A 532 44.26 90.29 -31.78
N THR A 533 45.16 89.86 -32.65
CA THR A 533 45.91 88.59 -32.62
C THR A 533 45.50 87.62 -31.50
N THR A 534 44.94 86.46 -31.86
CA THR A 534 45.12 85.26 -31.04
C THR A 534 46.06 84.31 -31.76
N ALA A 535 47.25 84.23 -31.17
CA ALA A 535 48.26 83.25 -31.48
C ALA A 535 47.65 81.84 -31.48
N SER A 536 48.09 81.03 -32.42
CA SER A 536 48.02 79.57 -32.29
C SER A 536 48.74 79.18 -31.00
N VAL A 537 47.98 78.90 -29.93
CA VAL A 537 48.51 78.33 -28.70
C VAL A 537 49.11 76.96 -29.06
N SER A 538 50.43 76.87 -28.98
CA SER A 538 51.14 75.59 -28.94
C SER A 538 50.84 74.96 -27.59
N LEU A 539 50.01 73.92 -27.58
CA LEU A 539 49.66 73.17 -26.35
C LEU A 539 50.66 72.03 -26.09
N GLU A 540 51.81 72.01 -26.79
CA GLU A 540 52.87 71.02 -26.56
C GLU A 540 53.33 71.09 -25.09
N GLY A 541 53.20 69.97 -24.38
CA GLY A 541 53.61 69.84 -22.96
C GLY A 541 52.47 69.91 -21.93
N THR A 542 51.23 70.23 -22.30
CA THR A 542 50.06 70.12 -21.39
C THR A 542 49.63 68.66 -21.26
N TRP A 543 49.33 68.19 -20.05
CA TRP A 543 48.93 66.79 -19.82
C TRP A 543 47.89 66.62 -18.71
N LEU A 544 47.18 65.49 -18.74
CA LEU A 544 46.19 65.06 -17.76
C LEU A 544 46.56 63.66 -17.25
N GLU A 545 46.78 63.53 -15.94
CA GLU A 545 47.10 62.24 -15.32
C GLU A 545 45.86 61.39 -15.04
N GLN A 546 46.12 60.09 -14.92
CA GLN A 546 45.14 59.14 -14.38
C GLN A 546 44.90 59.47 -12.90
N ASN A 547 43.63 59.47 -12.46
CA ASN A 547 43.28 59.73 -11.09
C ASN A 547 43.87 58.68 -10.14
N ILE A 548 44.28 59.08 -8.94
CA ILE A 548 44.87 58.19 -7.94
C ILE A 548 44.15 58.36 -6.60
N PRO A 549 43.59 57.29 -6.01
CA PRO A 549 43.51 55.92 -6.55
C PRO A 549 42.45 55.79 -7.67
N ASN A 550 42.60 54.77 -8.54
CA ASN A 550 41.59 54.31 -9.50
C ASN A 550 41.60 52.76 -9.56
N PRO A 551 40.54 52.04 -9.16
CA PRO A 551 39.29 52.55 -8.60
C PRO A 551 39.44 53.28 -7.26
N PHE A 552 38.49 54.15 -6.91
CA PHE A 552 38.43 54.84 -5.61
C PHE A 552 37.11 54.57 -4.88
N ASN A 553 37.11 54.67 -3.55
CA ASN A 553 35.94 54.49 -2.68
C ASN A 553 35.71 55.66 -1.68
N GLY A 554 36.65 56.60 -1.59
CA GLY A 554 36.60 57.77 -0.70
C GLY A 554 36.90 59.04 -1.48
N ALA A 555 38.15 59.50 -1.50
CA ALA A 555 38.57 60.60 -2.36
C ALA A 555 39.58 60.11 -3.42
N THR A 556 39.58 60.73 -4.59
CA THR A 556 40.61 60.54 -5.62
C THR A 556 41.16 61.89 -6.05
N ILE A 557 42.40 61.89 -6.52
CA ILE A 557 43.13 63.08 -6.93
C ILE A 557 43.39 63.00 -8.42
N ILE A 558 43.02 64.05 -9.16
CA ILE A 558 43.33 64.24 -10.58
C ILE A 558 44.37 65.35 -10.68
N ARG A 559 45.52 65.05 -11.30
CA ARG A 559 46.56 66.04 -11.59
C ARG A 559 46.58 66.38 -13.07
N CYS A 560 46.79 67.65 -13.38
CA CYS A 560 47.06 68.10 -14.73
C CYS A 560 48.10 69.21 -14.73
N PHE A 561 48.86 69.34 -15.80
CA PHE A 561 49.82 70.42 -15.99
C PHE A 561 49.44 71.25 -17.20
N ILE A 562 49.46 72.56 -17.05
CA ILE A 562 49.17 73.53 -18.11
C ILE A 562 50.44 74.35 -18.38
N ASN A 563 50.97 74.28 -19.60
CA ASN A 563 52.30 74.78 -19.94
C ASN A 563 52.39 76.31 -20.07
N GLU A 564 51.31 76.99 -20.50
CA GLU A 564 51.31 78.44 -20.77
C GLU A 564 50.08 79.15 -20.18
N THR A 565 50.07 80.48 -20.25
CA THR A 565 48.92 81.32 -19.89
C THR A 565 47.76 81.07 -20.86
N PHE A 566 46.61 80.69 -20.31
CA PHE A 566 45.36 80.41 -21.04
C PHE A 566 44.31 81.50 -20.74
N SER A 567 43.29 81.63 -21.59
CA SER A 567 42.15 82.53 -21.34
C SER A 567 41.08 81.86 -20.46
N SER A 568 40.92 80.54 -20.60
CA SER A 568 40.04 79.71 -19.78
C SER A 568 40.54 78.27 -19.73
N ALA A 569 40.53 77.64 -18.56
CA ALA A 569 40.81 76.23 -18.41
C ALA A 569 39.83 75.60 -17.42
N GLN A 570 39.31 74.42 -17.77
CA GLN A 570 38.31 73.71 -16.99
C GLN A 570 38.58 72.21 -16.98
N LEU A 571 38.36 71.57 -15.83
CA LEU A 571 38.22 70.12 -15.72
C LEU A 571 36.74 69.78 -15.60
N ILE A 572 36.23 68.96 -16.53
CA ILE A 572 34.83 68.57 -16.56
C ILE A 572 34.70 67.06 -16.34
N ILE A 573 33.86 66.66 -15.39
CA ILE A 573 33.52 65.26 -15.10
C ILE A 573 32.14 64.95 -15.68
N THR A 574 32.04 63.87 -16.44
CA THR A 574 30.81 63.39 -17.09
C THR A 574 30.50 61.94 -16.75
N SER A 575 29.21 61.59 -16.74
CA SER A 575 28.77 60.18 -16.66
C SER A 575 29.08 59.42 -17.96
N ALA A 576 29.00 58.08 -17.93
CA ALA A 576 29.10 57.25 -19.14
C ALA A 576 28.07 57.62 -20.24
N SER A 577 26.98 58.31 -19.88
CA SER A 577 25.96 58.81 -20.82
C SER A 577 26.22 60.25 -21.34
N GLY A 578 27.34 60.86 -20.97
CA GLY A 578 27.75 62.21 -21.43
C GLY A 578 27.19 63.38 -20.62
N ILE A 579 26.36 63.13 -19.61
CA ILE A 579 25.83 64.17 -18.71
C ILE A 579 26.97 64.75 -17.85
N THR A 580 27.10 66.07 -17.80
CA THR A 580 28.08 66.78 -16.95
C THR A 580 27.67 66.76 -15.48
N LEU A 581 28.57 66.29 -14.62
CA LEU A 581 28.35 66.14 -13.18
C LEU A 581 29.06 67.22 -12.36
N LYS A 582 30.27 67.60 -12.78
CA LYS A 582 31.06 68.63 -12.10
C LYS A 582 31.92 69.38 -13.10
N LYS A 583 32.03 70.70 -12.92
CA LYS A 583 32.97 71.58 -13.63
C LYS A 583 33.84 72.28 -12.60
N THR A 584 35.14 72.27 -12.82
CA THR A 584 36.11 72.95 -11.98
C THR A 584 36.95 73.88 -12.84
N ASP A 585 36.86 75.18 -12.60
CA ASP A 585 37.71 76.18 -13.26
C ASP A 585 39.13 76.11 -12.70
N LEU A 586 40.12 76.17 -13.59
CA LEU A 586 41.54 76.22 -13.26
C LEU A 586 42.04 77.62 -13.56
N TYR A 587 42.75 78.24 -12.61
CA TYR A 587 43.11 79.67 -12.70
C TYR A 587 44.61 79.90 -12.88
N ASN A 588 45.46 78.89 -12.64
CA ASN A 588 46.90 79.02 -12.68
C ASN A 588 47.52 78.07 -13.72
N ALA A 589 48.49 78.57 -14.49
CA ALA A 589 49.41 77.73 -15.24
C ALA A 589 50.33 76.94 -14.29
N GLY A 590 50.82 75.78 -14.72
CA GLY A 590 51.56 74.83 -13.88
C GLY A 590 50.73 73.62 -13.44
N ILE A 591 51.20 72.94 -12.39
CA ILE A 591 50.54 71.74 -11.85
C ILE A 591 49.29 72.15 -11.08
N ASN A 592 48.15 71.60 -11.47
CA ASN A 592 46.87 71.71 -10.79
C ASN A 592 46.47 70.34 -10.24
N GLU A 593 46.02 70.32 -8.99
CA GLU A 593 45.57 69.11 -8.30
C GLU A 593 44.11 69.27 -7.88
N ILE A 594 43.24 68.38 -8.37
CA ILE A 594 41.79 68.43 -8.16
C ILE A 594 41.37 67.20 -7.37
N THR A 595 40.82 67.42 -6.16
CA THR A 595 40.25 66.35 -5.34
C THR A 595 38.78 66.11 -5.69
N VAL A 596 38.43 64.84 -5.90
CA VAL A 596 37.06 64.38 -6.15
C VAL A 596 36.63 63.45 -5.02
N ASP A 597 35.57 63.82 -4.31
CA ASP A 597 35.00 63.06 -3.18
C ASP A 597 33.84 62.16 -3.66
N ALA A 598 33.91 60.87 -3.32
CA ALA A 598 32.92 59.84 -3.60
C ALA A 598 31.53 60.13 -2.99
N ASN A 599 31.45 60.95 -1.95
CA ASN A 599 30.18 61.34 -1.34
C ASN A 599 29.32 62.18 -2.29
N SER A 600 29.92 62.78 -3.32
CA SER A 600 29.23 63.67 -4.26
C SER A 600 28.62 62.95 -5.49
N ILE A 601 28.88 61.65 -5.67
CA ILE A 601 28.45 60.87 -6.86
C ILE A 601 28.13 59.39 -6.52
N SER A 602 27.32 58.71 -7.34
CA SER A 602 26.98 57.29 -7.17
C SER A 602 28.12 56.35 -7.62
N ALA A 603 28.13 55.09 -7.20
CA ALA A 603 29.08 54.12 -7.76
C ALA A 603 28.89 53.98 -9.28
N GLY A 604 29.97 53.88 -10.05
CA GLY A 604 29.90 53.83 -11.50
C GLY A 604 31.19 54.25 -12.22
N ILE A 605 31.09 54.27 -13.55
CA ILE A 605 32.18 54.67 -14.46
C ILE A 605 31.94 56.10 -14.93
N TYR A 606 32.97 56.93 -14.82
CA TYR A 606 32.94 58.35 -15.19
C TYR A 606 34.12 58.71 -16.08
N ASN A 607 33.94 59.72 -16.93
CA ASN A 607 35.02 60.31 -17.72
C ASN A 607 35.30 61.71 -17.23
N TYR A 608 36.56 62.14 -17.23
CA TYR A 608 36.95 63.51 -16.95
C TYR A 608 37.88 64.03 -18.03
N SER A 609 37.61 65.27 -18.46
CA SER A 609 38.28 65.91 -19.60
C SER A 609 38.89 67.25 -19.17
N LEU A 610 40.12 67.52 -19.61
CA LEU A 610 40.75 68.84 -19.49
C LEU A 610 40.43 69.65 -20.74
N ILE A 611 39.86 70.83 -20.57
CA ILE A 611 39.48 71.75 -21.64
C ILE A 611 40.21 73.07 -21.43
N ILE A 612 40.95 73.54 -22.45
CA ILE A 612 41.66 74.82 -22.43
C ILE A 612 41.25 75.61 -23.66
N ASP A 613 40.81 76.85 -23.45
CA ASP A 613 40.36 77.77 -24.50
C ASP A 613 39.37 77.13 -25.50
N GLY A 614 38.43 76.33 -24.95
CA GLY A 614 37.38 75.64 -25.70
C GLY A 614 37.80 74.34 -26.39
N LYS A 615 39.08 73.92 -26.30
CA LYS A 615 39.58 72.65 -26.88
C LYS A 615 39.80 71.58 -25.81
N ILE A 616 39.32 70.37 -26.08
CA ILE A 616 39.63 69.19 -25.23
C ILE A 616 41.09 68.79 -25.46
N ILE A 617 41.87 68.77 -24.39
CA ILE A 617 43.28 68.38 -24.41
C ILE A 617 43.43 66.87 -24.28
N ASP A 618 42.78 66.27 -23.29
CA ASP A 618 42.81 64.83 -23.01
C ASP A 618 41.56 64.45 -22.19
N THR A 619 41.20 63.17 -22.23
CA THR A 619 40.09 62.59 -21.47
C THR A 619 40.51 61.26 -20.88
N LYS A 620 40.22 61.05 -19.59
CA LYS A 620 40.53 59.83 -18.86
C LYS A 620 39.28 59.29 -18.17
N GLN A 621 39.30 58.01 -17.83
CA GLN A 621 38.19 57.32 -17.17
C GLN A 621 38.54 57.04 -15.71
N MET A 622 37.59 57.24 -14.81
CA MET A 622 37.70 56.87 -13.39
C MET A 622 36.54 55.95 -12.98
N ILE A 623 36.83 55.05 -12.03
CA ILE A 623 35.87 54.07 -11.52
C ILE A 623 35.66 54.33 -10.03
N LEU A 624 34.41 54.59 -9.64
CA LEU A 624 34.01 54.69 -8.24
C LEU A 624 33.34 53.39 -7.79
N THR A 625 33.98 52.70 -6.86
CA THR A 625 33.45 51.53 -6.17
C THR A 625 33.01 51.96 -4.76
N LYS A 626 31.72 51.87 -4.44
CA LYS A 626 31.22 52.16 -3.08
C LYS A 626 31.32 50.95 -2.18
#